data_AF-A0A8K0QAJ2-F1
#
_entry.id   AF-A0A8K0QAJ2-F1
#
_cell.length_a   1.000
_cell.length_b   1.000
_cell.length_c   1.000
_cell.angle_alpha   90.00
_cell.angle_beta   90.00
_cell.angle_gamma   90.00
#
_symmetry.space_group_name_H-M   'P 1'
#
loop_
_entity.id
_entity.type
_entity.pdbx_description
1 polymer ?
#
loop_
_entity_poly.entity_id
_entity_poly.type
_entity_poly.pdbx_seq_one_letter_code
_entity_poly.pdbx_strand_id
1 'polypeptide(L)'
;MLVLAVASAALAGLATAQQQHNYAYPPIPCGARSLPDCPADALCVPDQPGSGSGSCAFRNTYQPCGGFTMEPSLCERPADVCVDDPRTPESCGMACDAPGICLAPELSECEGEEDCPEGLWCYVWEKGGCKDDDCSKVCL
;
A
#
# COMPACT_ATOMS: atom_id res chain seq x y z
N MET A 1 8.39 65.15 -5.21
CA MET A 1 7.26 64.23 -5.47
C MET A 1 7.81 63.08 -6.30
N LEU A 2 8.39 62.01 -5.75
CA LEU A 2 7.83 60.94 -4.92
C LEU A 2 6.58 60.29 -5.53
N VAL A 3 6.76 59.17 -6.23
CA VAL A 3 5.81 58.04 -6.22
C VAL A 3 6.64 56.75 -6.30
N LEU A 4 6.79 56.06 -5.17
CA LEU A 4 7.17 54.65 -5.12
C LEU A 4 5.93 53.84 -5.53
N ALA A 5 6.06 52.99 -6.55
CA ALA A 5 5.06 51.97 -6.84
C ALA A 5 5.51 50.65 -6.19
N VAL A 6 4.75 50.24 -5.18
CA VAL A 6 4.86 48.99 -4.44
C VAL A 6 4.20 47.88 -5.27
N ALA A 7 4.90 46.76 -5.49
CA ALA A 7 4.29 45.54 -6.01
C ALA A 7 4.80 44.34 -5.20
N SER A 8 4.17 44.13 -4.05
CA SER A 8 4.26 42.91 -3.27
C SER A 8 3.27 41.89 -3.84
N ALA A 9 3.78 40.78 -4.37
CA ALA A 9 2.99 39.58 -4.62
C ALA A 9 3.68 38.41 -3.89
N ALA A 10 3.13 38.09 -2.71
CA ALA A 10 3.54 36.94 -1.92
C ALA A 10 3.16 35.66 -2.66
N LEU A 11 4.15 34.86 -3.04
CA LEU A 11 3.95 33.48 -3.48
C LEU A 11 3.58 32.66 -2.25
N ALA A 12 2.28 32.48 -2.04
CA ALA A 12 1.77 31.44 -1.14
C ALA A 12 2.13 30.08 -1.75
N GLY A 13 3.21 29.48 -1.26
CA GLY A 13 3.57 28.11 -1.58
C GLY A 13 2.48 27.18 -1.06
N LEU A 14 1.74 26.57 -1.98
CA LEU A 14 0.90 25.41 -1.71
C LEU A 14 1.84 24.27 -1.32
N ALA A 15 2.00 24.03 -0.03
CA ALA A 15 2.54 22.76 0.45
C ALA A 15 1.51 21.69 0.07
N THR A 16 1.83 20.92 -0.97
CA THR A 16 1.11 19.70 -1.30
C THR A 16 1.19 18.78 -0.09
N ALA A 17 0.07 18.60 0.61
CA ALA A 17 -0.09 17.47 1.50
C ALA A 17 0.08 16.22 0.63
N GLN A 18 1.23 15.56 0.74
CA GLN A 18 1.40 14.24 0.15
C GLN A 18 0.44 13.33 0.89
N GLN A 19 -0.69 13.04 0.25
CA GLN A 19 -1.66 12.05 0.68
C GLN A 19 -0.94 10.70 0.58
N GLN A 20 -0.22 10.32 1.63
CA GLN A 20 0.28 8.96 1.79
C GLN A 20 -0.96 8.09 1.98
N HIS A 21 -1.48 7.57 0.87
CA HIS A 21 -2.40 6.45 0.88
C HIS A 21 -1.61 5.23 1.39
N ASN A 22 -1.34 5.20 2.70
CA ASN A 22 -1.03 3.97 3.39
C ASN A 22 -2.32 3.15 3.33
N TYR A 23 -2.33 2.14 2.46
CA TYR A 23 -3.34 1.10 2.41
C TYR A 23 -3.35 0.44 3.77
N ALA A 24 -4.23 0.96 4.62
CA ALA A 24 -4.21 0.65 6.04
C ALA A 24 -4.79 -0.75 6.21
N TYR A 25 -4.08 -1.55 7.00
CA TYR A 25 -4.71 -2.61 7.80
C TYR A 25 -6.01 -2.02 8.42
N PRO A 26 -7.05 -2.80 8.75
CA PRO A 26 -8.11 -2.30 9.63
C PRO A 26 -7.44 -1.53 10.78
N PRO A 27 -7.88 -0.32 11.15
CA PRO A 27 -7.04 0.65 11.85
C PRO A 27 -6.61 0.12 13.22
N ILE A 28 -5.48 -0.59 13.26
CA ILE A 28 -4.86 -1.10 14.48
C ILE A 28 -3.90 -0.01 14.94
N PRO A 29 -4.19 0.66 16.06
CA PRO A 29 -3.29 1.63 16.64
C PRO A 29 -2.07 0.91 17.23
N CYS A 30 -0.89 1.49 17.06
CA CYS A 30 0.38 0.92 17.49
C CYS A 30 1.33 1.99 18.09
N GLY A 31 2.50 1.55 18.57
CA GLY A 31 3.61 2.43 18.98
C GLY A 31 3.58 2.87 20.45
N ALA A 32 2.41 2.87 21.09
CA ALA A 32 2.32 3.15 22.53
C ALA A 32 2.51 1.85 23.33
N ARG A 33 3.14 1.96 24.51
CA ARG A 33 3.50 0.81 25.35
C ARG A 33 2.31 -0.07 25.80
N SER A 34 1.09 0.46 25.73
CA SER A 34 -0.16 -0.24 26.08
C SER A 34 -0.95 -0.75 24.88
N LEU A 35 -0.47 -0.53 23.65
CA LEU A 35 -1.09 -0.98 22.42
C LEU A 35 -0.49 -2.31 21.97
N PRO A 36 -1.25 -3.16 21.26
CA PRO A 36 -0.72 -4.38 20.67
C PRO A 36 0.35 -4.05 19.63
N ASP A 37 1.28 -4.99 19.46
CA ASP A 37 2.20 -4.95 18.32
C ASP A 37 1.45 -5.22 17.02
N CYS A 38 1.96 -4.66 15.93
CA CYS A 38 1.42 -4.95 14.60
C CYS A 38 1.62 -6.44 14.26
N PRO A 39 0.73 -7.02 13.44
CA PRO A 39 0.94 -8.36 12.91
C PRO A 39 2.27 -8.48 12.15
N ALA A 40 2.74 -9.71 11.95
CA ALA A 40 4.08 -9.98 11.43
C ALA A 40 4.35 -9.37 10.03
N ASP A 41 3.31 -9.26 9.19
CA ASP A 41 3.33 -8.64 7.87
C ASP A 41 3.14 -7.12 7.88
N ALA A 42 3.03 -6.50 9.05
CA ALA A 42 2.80 -5.08 9.21
C ALA A 42 3.91 -4.37 9.99
N LEU A 43 3.99 -3.05 9.78
CA LEU A 43 4.87 -2.14 10.48
C LEU A 43 4.05 -1.03 11.13
N CYS A 44 4.51 -0.59 12.30
CA CYS A 44 3.93 0.59 12.94
C CYS A 44 4.44 1.85 12.23
N VAL A 45 3.53 2.57 11.57
CA VAL A 45 3.83 3.84 10.91
C VAL A 45 3.38 4.98 11.82
N PRO A 46 4.29 5.84 12.31
CA PRO A 46 3.92 6.96 13.17
C PRO A 46 2.96 7.93 12.48
N ASP A 47 1.93 8.39 13.19
CA ASP A 47 0.99 9.37 12.64
C ASP A 47 1.68 10.72 12.38
N GLN A 48 2.70 11.04 13.18
CA GLN A 48 3.54 12.22 13.04
C GLN A 48 5.01 11.91 13.37
N PRO A 49 5.97 12.63 12.76
CA PRO A 49 7.38 12.49 13.08
C PRO A 49 7.65 12.67 14.59
N GLY A 50 8.28 11.68 15.22
CA GLY A 50 8.59 11.70 16.65
C GLY A 50 7.43 11.34 17.57
N SER A 51 6.26 10.97 17.02
CA SER A 51 5.14 10.42 17.79
C SER A 51 5.45 8.99 18.23
N GLY A 52 5.10 8.66 19.48
CA GLY A 52 5.04 7.28 19.97
C GLY A 52 3.70 6.62 19.67
N SER A 53 2.89 7.16 18.77
CA SER A 53 1.61 6.59 18.35
C SER A 53 1.52 6.62 16.84
N GLY A 54 0.95 5.55 16.29
CA GLY A 54 0.84 5.32 14.86
C GLY A 54 -0.22 4.29 14.53
N SER A 55 -0.25 3.89 13.27
CA SER A 55 -1.14 2.86 12.76
C SER A 55 -0.36 1.75 12.07
N CYS A 56 -0.85 0.51 12.17
CA CYS A 56 -0.27 -0.60 11.43
C CYS A 56 -0.55 -0.46 9.93
N ALA A 57 0.51 -0.55 9.12
CA ALA A 57 0.42 -0.62 7.66
C ALA A 57 1.15 -1.87 7.18
N PHE A 58 0.67 -2.47 6.09
CA PHE A 58 1.34 -3.60 5.47
C PHE A 58 2.79 -3.26 5.11
N ARG A 59 3.72 -4.20 5.37
CA ARG A 59 5.12 -4.11 4.96
C ARG A 59 5.26 -4.08 3.45
N ASN A 60 4.47 -4.92 2.78
CA ASN A 60 4.46 -5.02 1.33
C ASN A 60 3.51 -3.98 0.74
N THR A 61 3.96 -3.30 -0.31
CA THR A 61 3.13 -2.38 -1.09
C THR A 61 2.94 -2.93 -2.50
N TYR A 62 1.69 -2.93 -2.95
CA TYR A 62 1.31 -3.31 -4.30
C TYR A 62 0.71 -2.09 -4.99
N GLN A 63 0.84 -2.04 -6.31
CA GLN A 63 0.21 -0.97 -7.06
C GLN A 63 -1.32 -1.10 -6.92
N PRO A 64 -2.01 -0.04 -6.47
CA PRO A 64 -3.45 -0.10 -6.34
C PRO A 64 -4.16 0.06 -7.67
N CYS A 65 -5.38 -0.45 -7.75
CA CYS A 65 -6.27 -0.31 -8.89
C CYS A 65 -7.74 -0.26 -8.46
N GLY A 66 -8.62 0.16 -9.37
CA GLY A 66 -10.05 0.29 -9.11
C GLY A 66 -10.39 1.42 -8.13
N GLY A 67 -11.34 1.14 -7.23
CA GLY A 67 -11.81 2.04 -6.17
C GLY A 67 -12.89 3.05 -6.58
N PHE A 68 -13.50 3.71 -5.59
CA PHE A 68 -14.51 4.77 -5.81
C PHE A 68 -13.88 6.11 -6.20
N THR A 69 -13.44 6.25 -7.46
CA THR A 69 -12.90 7.51 -8.00
C THR A 69 -13.53 7.87 -9.34
N MET A 70 -13.46 9.15 -9.74
CA MET A 70 -13.94 9.58 -11.07
C MET A 70 -13.22 8.86 -12.20
N GLU A 71 -11.93 8.59 -12.01
CA GLU A 71 -11.09 7.79 -12.90
C GLU A 71 -10.46 6.67 -12.06
N PRO A 72 -10.99 5.44 -12.12
CA PRO A 72 -10.42 4.29 -11.42
C PRO A 72 -8.97 4.07 -11.82
N SER A 73 -8.10 3.77 -10.86
CA SER A 73 -6.70 3.48 -11.14
C SER A 73 -6.57 2.18 -11.93
N LEU A 74 -5.83 2.21 -13.04
CA LEU A 74 -5.51 1.03 -13.84
C LEU A 74 -4.14 0.48 -13.45
N CYS A 75 -3.92 -0.81 -13.68
CA CYS A 75 -2.60 -1.39 -13.53
C CYS A 75 -1.61 -0.79 -14.53
N GLU A 76 -0.43 -0.40 -14.04
CA GLU A 76 0.64 0.23 -14.83
C GLU A 76 1.17 -0.74 -15.88
N ARG A 77 1.29 -2.02 -15.50
CA ARG A 77 1.69 -3.08 -16.42
C ARG A 77 0.44 -3.60 -17.16
N PRO A 78 0.42 -3.58 -18.50
CA PRO A 78 -0.76 -3.99 -19.27
C PRO A 78 -1.18 -5.46 -19.10
N ALA A 79 -0.26 -6.32 -18.67
CA ALA A 79 -0.55 -7.73 -18.43
C ALA A 79 -1.11 -7.98 -17.03
N ASP A 80 -0.99 -7.03 -16.11
CA ASP A 80 -1.44 -7.21 -14.73
C ASP A 80 -2.96 -7.17 -14.64
N VAL A 81 -3.48 -7.93 -13.69
CA VAL A 81 -4.90 -8.02 -13.40
C VAL A 81 -5.17 -7.31 -12.09
N CYS A 82 -6.24 -6.51 -12.07
CA CYS A 82 -6.74 -5.89 -10.86
C CYS A 82 -7.62 -6.88 -10.09
N VAL A 83 -7.25 -7.18 -8.85
CA VAL A 83 -7.98 -8.11 -7.98
C VAL A 83 -8.24 -7.49 -6.60
N ASP A 84 -9.19 -8.03 -5.85
CA ASP A 84 -9.40 -7.66 -4.45
C ASP A 84 -8.13 -7.92 -3.63
N ASP A 85 -7.85 -7.10 -2.63
CA ASP A 85 -6.68 -7.29 -1.76
C ASP A 85 -6.93 -8.40 -0.73
N PRO A 86 -6.35 -9.61 -0.91
CA PRO A 86 -6.61 -10.76 -0.05
C PRO A 86 -6.07 -10.58 1.37
N ARG A 87 -5.17 -9.61 1.59
CA ARG A 87 -4.66 -9.23 2.92
C ARG A 87 -5.74 -8.63 3.82
N THR A 88 -6.88 -8.27 3.22
CA THR A 88 -8.06 -7.73 3.92
C THR A 88 -9.28 -8.63 3.73
N PRO A 89 -9.25 -9.89 4.21
CA PRO A 89 -10.28 -10.89 3.88
C PRO A 89 -11.68 -10.54 4.39
N GLU A 90 -11.78 -9.69 5.41
CA GLU A 90 -13.06 -9.17 5.95
C GLU A 90 -13.63 -8.00 5.11
N SER A 91 -12.87 -7.50 4.14
CA SER A 91 -13.31 -6.46 3.22
C SER A 91 -14.28 -7.06 2.19
N CYS A 92 -15.32 -6.30 1.82
CA CYS A 92 -16.11 -6.63 0.63
C CYS A 92 -15.41 -6.23 -0.68
N GLY A 93 -14.15 -5.80 -0.63
CA GLY A 93 -13.28 -5.59 -1.78
C GLY A 93 -13.80 -4.52 -2.74
N MET A 94 -13.44 -4.67 -4.01
CA MET A 94 -13.88 -3.82 -5.12
C MET A 94 -15.40 -3.85 -5.32
N ALA A 95 -16.12 -4.85 -4.78
CA ALA A 95 -17.58 -4.88 -4.82
C ALA A 95 -18.24 -3.78 -3.96
N CYS A 96 -17.52 -3.27 -2.96
CA CYS A 96 -17.88 -2.09 -2.16
C CYS A 96 -17.01 -0.87 -2.51
N ASP A 97 -16.45 -0.85 -3.72
CA ASP A 97 -15.55 0.18 -4.21
C ASP A 97 -14.29 0.40 -3.36
N ALA A 98 -13.88 -0.60 -2.57
CA ALA A 98 -12.55 -0.61 -1.99
C ALA A 98 -11.52 -0.78 -3.13
N PRO A 99 -10.35 -0.16 -3.02
CA PRO A 99 -9.30 -0.35 -4.01
C PRO A 99 -8.78 -1.80 -3.97
N GLY A 100 -8.47 -2.33 -5.16
CA GLY A 100 -7.78 -3.60 -5.34
C GLY A 100 -6.27 -3.43 -5.50
N ILE A 101 -5.59 -4.53 -5.81
CA ILE A 101 -4.16 -4.61 -6.09
C ILE A 101 -3.88 -5.18 -7.48
N CYS A 102 -2.82 -4.71 -8.12
CA CYS A 102 -2.36 -5.19 -9.42
C CYS A 102 -1.38 -6.35 -9.29
N LEU A 103 -1.71 -7.49 -9.88
CA LEU A 103 -0.92 -8.72 -9.81
C LEU A 103 -0.64 -9.31 -11.20
N ALA A 104 0.37 -10.18 -11.27
CA ALA A 104 0.56 -11.02 -12.46
C ALA A 104 -0.63 -11.92 -12.69
N PRO A 105 -0.95 -12.24 -13.94
CA PRO A 105 -1.72 -13.43 -14.26
C PRO A 105 -0.90 -14.72 -14.08
N GLU A 106 0.44 -14.65 -14.10
CA GLU A 106 1.37 -15.78 -14.01
C GLU A 106 1.97 -15.95 -12.60
N LEU A 107 1.22 -15.60 -11.56
CA LEU A 107 1.61 -15.94 -10.18
C LEU A 107 1.33 -17.42 -9.95
N SER A 108 2.35 -18.20 -9.63
CA SER A 108 2.22 -19.56 -9.10
C SER A 108 2.32 -19.53 -7.58
N GLU A 109 1.65 -20.46 -6.89
CA GLU A 109 1.81 -20.63 -5.45
C GLU A 109 3.25 -21.06 -5.14
N CYS A 110 3.81 -20.57 -4.03
CA CYS A 110 5.15 -20.97 -3.61
C CYS A 110 5.20 -22.45 -3.21
N GLU A 111 6.26 -23.15 -3.57
CA GLU A 111 6.54 -24.50 -3.07
C GLU A 111 7.32 -24.42 -1.75
N GLY A 112 6.64 -24.46 -0.59
CA GLY A 112 7.29 -24.44 0.73
C GLY A 112 6.37 -24.10 1.92
N GLU A 113 6.72 -24.56 3.13
CA GLU A 113 5.90 -24.39 4.36
C GLU A 113 6.15 -23.08 5.14
N GLU A 114 7.16 -22.26 4.80
CA GLU A 114 7.58 -21.10 5.64
C GLU A 114 7.71 -19.76 4.88
N ASP A 115 6.93 -19.52 3.81
CA ASP A 115 7.26 -18.38 2.93
C ASP A 115 6.58 -17.05 3.28
N CYS A 116 5.46 -17.04 4.02
CA CYS A 116 4.74 -15.81 4.35
C CYS A 116 4.22 -15.78 5.79
N PRO A 117 4.06 -14.58 6.39
CA PRO A 117 3.37 -14.40 7.66
C PRO A 117 1.99 -15.07 7.69
N GLU A 118 1.55 -15.46 8.89
CA GLU A 118 0.24 -16.11 9.08
C GLU A 118 -0.90 -15.25 8.51
N GLY A 119 -1.80 -15.90 7.77
CA GLY A 119 -2.92 -15.25 7.10
C GLY A 119 -2.61 -14.73 5.68
N LEU A 120 -1.36 -14.80 5.24
CA LEU A 120 -0.95 -14.47 3.88
C LEU A 120 -0.61 -15.71 3.06
N TRP A 121 -0.92 -15.65 1.77
CA TRP A 121 -0.68 -16.65 0.75
C TRP A 121 0.60 -16.27 0.02
N CYS A 122 1.46 -17.26 -0.23
CA CYS A 122 2.70 -17.04 -0.95
C CYS A 122 2.52 -17.29 -2.44
N TYR A 123 2.93 -16.30 -3.23
CA TYR A 123 2.99 -16.39 -4.67
C TYR A 123 4.39 -16.04 -5.20
N VAL A 124 4.81 -16.70 -6.27
CA VAL A 124 6.05 -16.40 -7.01
C VAL A 124 5.70 -15.89 -8.40
N TRP A 125 6.42 -14.85 -8.85
CA TRP A 125 6.29 -14.35 -10.21
C TRP A 125 7.16 -15.19 -11.16
N GLU A 126 6.52 -16.02 -11.99
CA GLU A 126 7.20 -16.93 -12.93
C GLU A 126 7.21 -16.42 -14.39
N LYS A 127 7.66 -15.20 -14.66
CA LYS A 127 7.90 -14.82 -16.07
C LYS A 127 9.15 -15.52 -16.60
N GLY A 128 8.97 -16.72 -17.16
CA GLY A 128 10.01 -17.51 -17.85
C GLY A 128 10.42 -18.82 -17.19
N GLY A 129 9.69 -19.27 -16.16
CA GLY A 129 10.07 -20.42 -15.33
C GLY A 129 11.23 -20.02 -14.42
N CYS A 130 10.98 -20.00 -13.11
CA CYS A 130 12.03 -19.66 -12.17
C CYS A 130 13.15 -20.71 -12.26
N LYS A 131 14.36 -20.28 -12.61
CA LYS A 131 15.56 -21.12 -12.56
C LYS A 131 16.44 -20.57 -11.46
N ASP A 132 16.62 -21.38 -10.42
CA ASP A 132 17.38 -21.12 -9.20
C ASP A 132 16.70 -20.15 -8.22
N ASP A 133 17.19 -20.10 -6.98
CA ASP A 133 16.56 -19.55 -5.75
C ASP A 133 16.19 -18.03 -5.75
N ASP A 134 16.22 -17.36 -6.90
CA ASP A 134 16.01 -15.90 -7.07
C ASP A 134 14.58 -15.54 -7.57
N CYS A 135 13.56 -16.29 -7.15
CA CYS A 135 12.17 -15.92 -7.44
C CYS A 135 11.75 -14.73 -6.58
N SER A 136 11.15 -13.69 -7.19
CA SER A 136 10.49 -12.63 -6.43
C SER A 136 9.23 -13.20 -5.77
N LYS A 137 9.30 -13.45 -4.47
CA LYS A 137 8.18 -13.89 -3.63
C LYS A 137 7.28 -12.72 -3.27
N VAL A 138 5.99 -12.99 -3.22
CA VAL A 138 4.93 -12.04 -2.96
C VAL A 138 4.02 -12.66 -1.90
N CYS A 139 3.79 -11.96 -0.79
CA CYS A 139 2.89 -12.39 0.28
C CYS A 139 1.60 -11.57 0.25
N LEU A 140 0.48 -12.24 -0.02
CA LEU A 140 -0.85 -11.67 -0.28
C LEU A 140 -1.93 -12.29 0.60
#